data_AF-A0A1Q8TAS6-F1
#
_entry.id   AF-A0A1Q8TAS6-F1
#
_cell.length_a   1.000
_cell.length_b   1.000
_cell.length_c   1.000
_cell.angle_alpha   90.00
_cell.angle_beta   90.00
_cell.angle_gamma   90.00
#
_symmetry.space_group_name_H-M   'P 1'
#
loop_
_entity.id
_entity.type
_entity.pdbx_description
1 polymer ?
#
loop_
_entity_poly.entity_id
_entity_poly.type
_entity_poly.pdbx_seq_one_letter_code
_entity_poly.pdbx_strand_id
1 'polypeptide(L)'
;MSRLNAIFGRGSAAGDEDEHHWLSVSDLMAGLMMVFLLISIALMRHALEERDRVTQVAEAYQATQVAIYNALMNEFAGDLEAWQAEIDADTLALTFTAPEVLFARGSAGLKPRFENILSDFYPRYLKVLAPF
;
A
#
# COMPACT_ATOMS: atom_id res chain seq x y z
N MET A 1 -70.07 54.40 -34.82
CA MET A 1 -69.37 53.85 -36.00
C MET A 1 -67.89 53.78 -35.69
N SER A 2 -67.33 52.57 -35.83
CA SER A 2 -65.96 52.23 -36.22
C SER A 2 -64.80 53.02 -35.62
N ARG A 3 -64.04 52.38 -34.72
CA ARG A 3 -62.61 52.03 -34.87
C ARG A 3 -62.05 51.48 -33.56
N LEU A 4 -62.44 50.23 -33.25
CA LEU A 4 -61.73 49.31 -32.37
C LEU A 4 -60.98 48.32 -33.28
N ASN A 5 -59.77 47.92 -32.90
CA ASN A 5 -58.83 46.99 -33.54
C ASN A 5 -57.77 47.60 -34.48
N ALA A 6 -56.63 47.98 -33.89
CA ALA A 6 -55.32 47.89 -34.55
C ALA A 6 -54.12 47.88 -33.56
N ILE A 7 -54.27 47.44 -32.30
CA ILE A 7 -53.18 47.47 -31.30
C ILE A 7 -52.91 46.11 -30.62
N PHE A 8 -53.57 45.03 -31.05
CA PHE A 8 -53.25 43.68 -30.55
C PHE A 8 -52.99 42.74 -31.72
N GLY A 9 -51.78 42.19 -31.80
CA GLY A 9 -51.49 41.07 -32.68
C GLY A 9 -50.08 41.02 -33.27
N ARG A 10 -49.07 40.76 -32.43
CA ARG A 10 -47.97 39.81 -32.69
C ARG A 10 -46.98 39.81 -31.51
N GLY A 11 -47.37 39.12 -30.44
CA GLY A 11 -46.45 38.67 -29.40
C GLY A 11 -46.33 37.15 -29.49
N SER A 12 -45.09 36.66 -29.48
CA SER A 12 -44.66 35.27 -29.30
C SER A 12 -44.89 34.28 -30.45
N ALA A 13 -43.86 34.14 -31.28
CA ALA A 13 -43.54 32.91 -32.00
C ALA A 13 -42.01 32.72 -32.07
N ALA A 14 -41.24 33.82 -31.99
CA ALA A 14 -39.79 33.79 -31.92
C ALA A 14 -39.22 33.36 -30.55
N GLY A 15 -40.01 33.36 -29.46
CA GLY A 15 -39.54 32.94 -28.14
C GLY A 15 -39.54 31.43 -27.90
N ASP A 16 -40.41 30.70 -28.61
CA ASP A 16 -40.66 29.27 -28.40
C ASP A 16 -39.54 28.39 -29.02
N GLU A 17 -39.01 28.79 -30.18
CA GLU A 17 -37.90 28.10 -30.85
C GLU A 17 -36.57 28.26 -30.10
N ASP A 18 -36.29 29.46 -29.56
CA ASP A 18 -35.11 29.71 -28.74
C ASP A 18 -35.20 28.95 -27.41
N GLU A 19 -36.36 28.93 -26.75
CA GLU A 19 -36.58 28.21 -25.49
C GLU A 19 -36.44 26.70 -25.66
N HIS A 20 -36.95 26.13 -26.75
CA HIS A 20 -36.71 24.73 -27.12
C HIS A 20 -35.23 24.43 -27.41
N HIS A 21 -34.52 25.36 -28.05
CA HIS A 21 -33.08 25.23 -28.27
C HIS A 21 -32.30 25.22 -26.94
N TRP A 22 -32.61 26.11 -25.99
CA TRP A 22 -31.97 26.14 -24.67
C TRP A 22 -32.30 24.92 -23.80
N LEU A 23 -33.51 24.37 -23.91
CA LEU A 23 -33.88 23.12 -23.25
C LEU A 23 -33.06 21.94 -23.78
N SER A 24 -32.90 21.83 -25.10
CA SER A 24 -32.10 20.75 -25.71
C SER A 24 -30.61 20.82 -25.34
N VAL A 25 -30.05 22.02 -25.24
CA VAL A 25 -28.66 22.24 -24.79
C VAL A 25 -28.51 21.90 -23.31
N SER A 26 -29.50 22.25 -22.49
CA SER A 26 -29.51 21.93 -21.05
C SER A 26 -29.57 20.42 -20.79
N ASP A 27 -30.39 19.69 -21.55
CA ASP A 27 -30.50 18.23 -21.46
C ASP A 27 -29.19 17.53 -21.91
N LEU A 28 -28.55 18.05 -22.95
CA LEU A 28 -27.23 17.56 -23.41
C LEU A 28 -26.15 17.76 -22.32
N MET A 29 -26.14 18.93 -21.66
CA MET A 29 -25.20 19.22 -20.57
C MET A 29 -25.49 18.36 -19.33
N ALA A 30 -26.76 18.13 -18.99
CA ALA A 30 -27.14 17.21 -17.91
C ALA A 30 -26.68 15.78 -18.21
N GLY A 31 -26.83 15.32 -19.45
CA GLY A 31 -26.30 14.03 -19.92
C GLY A 31 -24.78 13.93 -19.78
N LEU A 32 -24.05 14.95 -20.23
CA LEU A 32 -22.59 15.01 -20.10
C LEU A 32 -22.15 15.00 -18.63
N MET A 33 -22.85 15.73 -17.77
CA MET A 33 -22.59 15.75 -16.32
C MET A 33 -22.82 14.39 -15.68
N MET A 34 -23.89 13.68 -16.03
CA MET A 34 -24.11 12.32 -15.53
C MET A 34 -22.97 11.37 -15.94
N VAL A 35 -22.55 11.42 -17.20
CA VAL A 35 -21.42 10.62 -17.71
C VAL A 35 -20.13 10.98 -16.96
N PHE A 36 -19.87 12.27 -16.78
CA PHE A 36 -18.70 12.75 -16.05
C PHE A 36 -18.70 12.31 -14.58
N LEU A 37 -19.86 12.31 -13.92
CA LEU A 37 -20.02 11.85 -12.55
C LEU A 37 -19.79 10.34 -12.44
N LEU A 38 -20.30 9.56 -13.39
CA LEU A 38 -20.05 8.12 -13.51
C LEU A 38 -18.56 7.81 -13.70
N ILE A 39 -17.88 8.53 -14.59
CA ILE A 39 -16.42 8.40 -14.78
C ILE A 39 -15.69 8.77 -13.49
N SER A 40 -16.10 9.84 -12.81
CA SER A 40 -15.48 10.29 -11.56
C SER A 40 -15.63 9.25 -10.44
N ILE A 41 -16.82 8.66 -10.27
CA ILE A 41 -17.06 7.59 -9.29
C ILE A 41 -16.24 6.35 -9.65
N ALA A 42 -16.18 5.97 -10.94
CA ALA A 42 -15.38 4.83 -11.38
C ALA A 42 -13.89 5.03 -11.12
N LEU A 43 -13.34 6.21 -11.41
CA LEU A 43 -11.95 6.56 -11.14
C LEU A 43 -11.65 6.62 -9.63
N MET A 44 -12.57 7.16 -8.83
CA MET A 44 -12.41 7.19 -7.37
C MET A 44 -12.41 5.78 -6.78
N ARG A 45 -13.31 4.91 -7.25
CA ARG A 45 -13.33 3.49 -6.86
C ARG A 45 -12.00 2.81 -7.21
N HIS A 46 -11.50 3.02 -8.43
CA HIS A 46 -10.22 2.46 -8.85
C HIS A 46 -9.05 2.97 -7.99
N ALA A 47 -9.03 4.27 -7.67
CA ALA A 47 -8.00 4.86 -6.81
C ALA A 47 -8.04 4.33 -5.37
N LEU A 48 -9.23 4.08 -4.82
CA LEU A 48 -9.40 3.48 -3.49
C LEU A 48 -8.91 2.03 -3.48
N GLU A 49 -9.30 1.21 -4.45
CA GLU A 49 -8.84 -0.18 -4.55
C GLU A 49 -7.31 -0.28 -4.67
N GLU A 50 -6.68 0.64 -5.42
CA GLU A 50 -5.23 0.69 -5.55
C GLU A 50 -4.54 1.08 -4.24
N ARG A 51 -5.09 2.07 -3.52
CA ARG A 51 -4.58 2.48 -2.21
C ARG A 51 -4.66 1.33 -1.18
N ASP A 52 -5.77 0.60 -1.18
CA ASP A 52 -6.01 -0.49 -0.24
C ASP A 52 -5.06 -1.67 -0.50
N ARG A 53 -4.73 -1.96 -1.77
CA ARG A 53 -3.71 -2.98 -2.11
C ARG A 53 -2.33 -2.61 -1.57
N VAL A 54 -1.88 -1.37 -1.76
CA VAL A 54 -0.57 -0.92 -1.28
C VAL A 54 -0.48 -0.97 0.25
N THR A 55 -1.57 -0.61 0.94
CA THR A 55 -1.63 -0.64 2.40
C THR A 55 -1.57 -2.07 2.94
N GLN A 56 -2.33 -3.00 2.34
CA GLN A 56 -2.35 -4.41 2.75
C GLN A 56 -0.98 -5.10 2.56
N VAL A 57 -0.24 -4.78 1.50
CA VAL A 57 1.10 -5.33 1.28
C VAL A 57 2.09 -4.83 2.33
N ALA A 58 2.04 -3.55 2.68
CA ALA A 58 2.89 -2.99 3.73
C ALA A 58 2.57 -3.57 5.12
N GLU A 59 1.28 -3.70 5.45
CA GLU A 59 0.82 -4.31 6.70
C GLU A 59 1.19 -5.79 6.80
N ALA A 60 1.02 -6.56 5.72
CA ALA A 60 1.42 -7.97 5.66
C ALA A 60 2.93 -8.14 5.80
N TYR A 61 3.73 -7.28 5.16
CA TYR A 61 5.19 -7.29 5.30
C TYR A 61 5.61 -7.04 6.76
N GLN A 62 5.01 -6.04 7.41
CA GLN A 62 5.29 -5.74 8.81
C GLN A 62 4.87 -6.87 9.76
N ALA A 63 3.70 -7.50 9.50
CA ALA A 63 3.24 -8.64 10.27
C ALA A 63 4.21 -9.84 10.14
N THR A 64 4.71 -10.12 8.94
CA THR A 64 5.70 -11.16 8.70
C THR A 64 7.03 -10.88 9.41
N GLN A 65 7.52 -9.63 9.38
CA GLN A 65 8.75 -9.26 10.12
C GLN A 65 8.62 -9.52 11.62
N VAL A 66 7.51 -9.09 12.23
CA VAL A 66 7.24 -9.32 13.65
C VAL A 66 7.14 -10.82 13.96
N ALA A 67 6.49 -11.59 13.08
CA ALA A 67 6.37 -13.03 13.26
C ALA A 67 7.73 -13.74 13.19
N ILE A 68 8.58 -13.37 12.23
CA ILE A 68 9.96 -13.88 12.11
C ILE A 68 10.77 -13.52 13.35
N TYR A 69 10.74 -12.25 13.79
CA TYR A 69 11.46 -11.80 14.98
C TYR A 69 11.07 -12.63 16.21
N ASN A 70 9.77 -12.80 16.45
CA ASN A 70 9.27 -13.58 17.58
C ASN A 70 9.70 -15.05 17.48
N ALA A 71 9.67 -15.64 16.29
CA ALA A 71 10.10 -17.02 16.08
C ALA A 71 11.60 -17.20 16.35
N LEU A 72 12.44 -16.26 15.88
CA LEU A 72 13.87 -16.25 16.14
C LEU A 72 14.18 -16.06 17.64
N MET A 73 13.49 -15.13 18.31
CA MET A 73 13.66 -14.91 19.75
C MET A 73 13.25 -16.14 20.56
N ASN A 74 12.14 -16.80 20.21
CA ASN A 74 11.72 -18.02 20.89
C ASN A 74 12.74 -19.16 20.74
N GLU A 75 13.39 -19.28 19.57
CA GLU A 75 14.39 -20.32 19.33
C GLU A 75 15.74 -20.00 19.99
N PHE A 76 16.21 -18.76 19.88
CA PHE A 76 17.60 -18.41 20.16
C PHE A 76 17.82 -17.61 21.45
N ALA A 77 16.78 -17.11 22.14
CA ALA A 77 16.95 -16.25 23.31
C ALA A 77 17.90 -16.82 24.38
N GLY A 78 17.89 -18.14 24.60
CA GLY A 78 18.79 -18.82 25.54
C GLY A 78 20.23 -18.96 25.05
N ASP A 79 20.46 -18.91 23.74
CA ASP A 79 21.77 -19.10 23.12
C ASP A 79 22.49 -17.77 22.85
N LEU A 80 21.75 -16.68 22.68
CA LEU A 80 22.28 -15.35 22.34
C LEU A 80 23.35 -14.87 23.33
N GLU A 81 23.16 -15.08 24.63
CA GLU A 81 24.15 -14.71 25.65
C GLU A 81 25.45 -15.51 25.49
N ALA A 82 25.34 -16.84 25.30
CA ALA A 82 26.48 -17.73 25.15
C ALA A 82 27.26 -17.47 23.86
N TRP A 83 26.56 -17.10 22.79
CA TRP A 83 27.12 -16.76 21.49
C TRP A 83 27.63 -15.33 21.42
N GLN A 84 27.30 -14.49 22.40
CA GLN A 84 27.54 -13.05 22.36
C GLN A 84 26.96 -12.48 21.07
N ALA A 85 25.67 -12.75 20.86
CA ALA A 85 24.92 -12.36 19.68
C ALA A 85 23.68 -11.56 20.07
N GLU A 86 23.25 -10.70 19.17
CA GLU A 86 22.03 -9.89 19.30
C GLU A 86 21.21 -9.97 18.01
N ILE A 87 19.88 -9.84 18.15
CA ILE A 87 18.95 -9.80 17.02
C ILE A 87 18.28 -8.44 17.03
N ASP A 88 18.48 -7.69 15.94
CA ASP A 88 17.85 -6.40 15.74
C ASP A 88 16.40 -6.58 15.25
N ALA A 89 15.44 -5.93 15.92
CA ALA A 89 14.03 -6.12 15.67
C ALA A 89 13.54 -5.47 14.35
N ASP A 90 14.24 -4.44 13.87
CA ASP A 90 13.84 -3.67 12.70
C ASP A 90 14.43 -4.26 11.41
N THR A 91 15.69 -4.70 11.49
CA THR A 91 16.45 -5.25 10.36
C THR A 91 16.47 -6.78 10.31
N LEU A 92 16.06 -7.45 11.39
CA LEU A 92 16.17 -8.91 11.59
C LEU A 92 17.62 -9.41 11.50
N ALA A 93 18.60 -8.52 11.65
CA ALA A 93 20.01 -8.86 11.60
C ALA A 93 20.43 -9.55 12.89
N LEU A 94 20.95 -10.77 12.78
CA LEU A 94 21.63 -11.45 13.88
C LEU A 94 23.13 -11.12 13.81
N THR A 95 23.61 -10.40 14.81
CA THR A 95 24.99 -9.88 14.87
C THR A 95 25.75 -10.54 16.01
N PHE A 96 26.92 -11.11 15.70
CA PHE A 96 27.85 -11.63 16.70
C PHE A 96 28.81 -10.51 17.12
N THR A 97 28.76 -10.10 18.39
CA THR A 97 29.45 -8.90 18.91
C THR A 97 30.88 -9.17 19.40
N ALA A 98 31.33 -10.43 19.36
CA ALA A 98 32.57 -10.89 19.98
C ALA A 98 33.69 -11.25 18.98
N PRO A 99 34.36 -10.28 18.32
CA PRO A 99 35.32 -10.53 17.24
C PRO A 99 36.49 -11.44 17.64
N GLU A 100 36.87 -11.42 18.91
CA GLU A 100 37.95 -12.24 19.47
C GLU A 100 37.59 -13.73 19.51
N VAL A 101 36.31 -14.06 19.43
CA VAL A 101 35.80 -15.44 19.40
C VAL A 101 35.61 -15.92 17.96
N LEU A 102 35.41 -15.00 17.01
CA LEU A 102 35.04 -15.31 15.62
C LEU A 102 36.26 -15.68 14.76
N PHE A 103 37.31 -14.85 14.81
CA PHE A 103 38.47 -14.96 13.93
C PHE A 103 39.79 -14.87 14.67
N ALA A 104 40.85 -15.47 14.12
CA ALA A 104 42.21 -15.23 14.58
C ALA A 104 42.71 -13.85 14.10
N ARG A 105 43.51 -13.16 14.92
CA ARG A 105 44.06 -11.84 14.57
C ARG A 105 44.85 -11.92 13.27
N GLY A 106 44.46 -11.14 12.26
CA GLY A 106 45.10 -11.11 10.95
C GLY A 106 44.83 -12.33 10.06
N SER A 107 43.83 -13.16 10.40
CA SER A 107 43.45 -14.35 9.64
C SER A 107 41.95 -14.34 9.32
N ALA A 108 41.58 -14.82 8.14
CA ALA A 108 40.19 -15.09 7.77
C ALA A 108 39.70 -16.46 8.26
N GLY A 109 40.58 -17.26 8.88
CA GLY A 109 40.23 -18.56 9.44
C GLY A 109 39.33 -18.43 10.67
N LEU A 110 38.23 -19.17 10.67
CA LEU A 110 37.31 -19.27 11.80
C LEU A 110 38.01 -19.97 12.97
N LYS A 111 37.65 -19.57 14.19
CA LYS A 111 38.06 -20.31 15.38
C LYS A 111 37.16 -21.53 15.58
N PRO A 112 37.67 -22.64 16.15
CA PRO A 112 36.87 -23.84 16.40
C PRO A 112 35.59 -23.59 17.20
N ARG A 113 35.63 -22.64 18.15
CA ARG A 113 34.43 -22.24 18.91
C ARG A 113 33.35 -21.66 18.00
N PHE A 114 33.72 -20.81 17.04
CA PHE A 114 32.74 -20.20 16.14
C PHE A 114 32.24 -21.18 15.09
N GLU A 115 33.07 -22.11 14.62
CA GLU A 115 32.62 -23.22 13.76
C GLU A 115 31.53 -24.07 14.43
N ASN A 116 31.68 -24.36 15.73
CA ASN A 116 30.66 -25.08 16.50
C ASN A 116 29.37 -24.26 16.63
N ILE A 117 29.47 -22.96 16.91
CA ILE A 117 28.32 -22.06 16.97
C ILE A 117 27.58 -22.06 15.62
N LEU A 118 28.30 -21.87 14.51
CA LEU A 118 27.70 -21.88 13.18
C LEU A 118 27.05 -23.22 12.83
N SER A 119 27.69 -24.33 13.20
CA SER A 119 27.16 -25.68 12.92
C SER A 119 25.84 -25.96 13.64
N ASP A 120 25.64 -25.36 14.82
CA ASP A 120 24.38 -25.44 15.57
C ASP A 120 23.35 -24.41 15.08
N PHE A 121 23.78 -23.16 14.91
CA PHE A 121 22.94 -22.04 14.52
C PHE A 121 22.31 -22.21 13.13
N TYR A 122 23.11 -22.53 12.11
CA TYR A 122 22.67 -22.46 10.71
C TYR A 122 21.48 -23.37 10.39
N PRO A 123 21.50 -24.67 10.79
CA PRO A 123 20.38 -25.56 10.53
C PRO A 123 19.10 -25.14 11.26
N ARG A 124 19.23 -24.69 12.52
CA ARG A 124 18.11 -24.20 13.34
C ARG A 124 17.51 -22.94 12.74
N TYR A 125 18.34 -22.00 12.31
CA TYR A 125 17.93 -20.74 11.69
C TYR A 125 17.09 -20.99 10.42
N LEU A 126 17.57 -21.83 9.51
CA LEU A 126 16.82 -22.19 8.30
C LEU A 126 15.49 -22.87 8.62
N LYS A 127 15.45 -23.71 9.66
CA LYS A 127 14.23 -24.39 10.10
C LYS A 127 13.19 -23.41 10.66
N VAL A 128 13.62 -22.41 11.41
CA VAL A 128 12.73 -21.35 11.94
C VAL A 128 12.15 -20.51 10.80
N LEU A 129 12.93 -20.23 9.76
CA LEU A 129 12.49 -19.40 8.64
C LEU A 129 11.65 -20.15 7.58
N ALA A 130 11.75 -21.47 7.48
CA ALA A 130 11.06 -22.26 6.46
C ALA A 130 9.53 -22.04 6.33
N PRO A 131 8.76 -21.71 7.39
CA PRO A 131 7.31 -21.47 7.28
C PRO A 131 6.90 -20.10 6.73
N PHE A 132 7.84 -19.17 6.55
CA PHE A 132 7.60 -17.78 6.14
C PHE A 132 7.99 -17.55 4.68
#